data_AF-A0A2V8VTF2-F1
#
_entry.id   AF-A0A2V8VTF2-F1
#
_cell.length_a   1.000
_cell.length_b   1.000
_cell.length_c   1.000
_cell.angle_alpha   90.00
_cell.angle_beta   90.00
_cell.angle_gamma   90.00
#
_symmetry.space_group_name_H-M   'P 1'
#
loop_
_entity.id
_entity.type
_entity.pdbx_description
1 polymer ?
#
loop_
_entity_poly.entity_id
_entity_poly.type
_entity_poly.pdbx_seq_one_letter_code
_entity_poly.pdbx_strand_id
1 'polypeptide(L)'
;MVPLRAPTRTHGNSGATEKISLEFLQSGKTTRDEVSTKLGATDTGIKDRQLFLGRWATSKWGVLWMIAGNNSGAGGWNRGWARHNVLISFDDQGTVQQFRQFSDEDMVKQLSAWVAEGYTQPLDLSSPIEIPVDHRHSSGACFPGALILSNDSFEFRENEKHNFKISARQIRNLQLTSIGLGDKSNPRYLNETIFFAEKTKVGGKMTVRIDVPTVLILVKYLAQTRAS
;
A
#
# COMPACT_ATOMS: atom_id res chain seq x y z
N MET A 1 29.15 27.77 10.77
CA MET A 1 28.71 26.37 10.97
C MET A 1 28.18 25.86 9.64
N VAL A 2 28.89 24.94 8.98
CA VAL A 2 28.44 24.35 7.69
C VAL A 2 27.34 23.34 8.01
N PRO A 3 26.13 23.43 7.41
CA PRO A 3 25.10 22.43 7.63
C PRO A 3 25.58 21.06 7.14
N LEU A 4 25.73 20.10 8.06
CA LEU A 4 26.13 18.74 7.73
C LEU A 4 24.96 18.04 7.03
N ARG A 5 25.08 17.79 5.72
CA ARG A 5 24.03 17.14 4.94
C ARG A 5 24.06 15.63 5.17
N ALA A 6 22.99 15.09 5.73
CA ALA A 6 22.87 13.65 5.89
C ALA A 6 22.69 12.94 4.52
N PRO A 7 23.32 11.78 4.29
CA PRO A 7 23.21 11.05 3.03
C PRO A 7 21.77 10.56 2.79
N THR A 8 21.36 10.49 1.53
CA THR A 8 20.08 9.92 1.12
C THR A 8 20.00 8.45 1.52
N ARG A 9 18.84 8.04 2.05
CA ARG A 9 18.51 6.65 2.35
C ARG A 9 17.36 6.19 1.49
N THR A 10 17.38 4.91 1.14
CA THR A 10 16.29 4.24 0.43
C THR A 10 15.86 3.04 1.24
N HIS A 11 14.56 2.89 1.44
CA HIS A 11 13.96 1.71 2.04
C HIS A 11 13.04 1.05 1.01
N GLY A 12 13.21 -0.26 0.81
CA GLY A 12 12.26 -1.13 0.15
C GLY A 12 11.37 -1.84 1.17
N ASN A 13 10.59 -2.82 0.71
CA ASN A 13 9.72 -3.61 1.58
C ASN A 13 10.49 -4.58 2.48
N SER A 14 11.73 -4.93 2.10
CA SER A 14 12.66 -5.71 2.92
C SER A 14 13.51 -4.86 3.89
N GLY A 15 13.33 -3.53 3.91
CA GLY A 15 14.09 -2.61 4.76
C GLY A 15 15.05 -1.73 3.97
N ALA A 16 16.17 -1.34 4.57
CA ALA A 16 17.16 -0.47 3.92
C ALA A 16 17.74 -1.14 2.68
N THR A 17 17.87 -0.37 1.59
CA THR A 17 18.33 -0.85 0.29
C THR A 17 19.19 0.22 -0.39
N GLU A 18 19.93 -0.20 -1.41
CA GLU A 18 20.63 0.71 -2.32
C GLU A 18 19.66 1.58 -3.12
N LYS A 19 20.20 2.55 -3.85
CA LYS A 19 19.41 3.41 -4.74
C LYS A 19 18.74 2.56 -5.82
N ILE A 20 17.43 2.65 -5.91
CA ILE A 20 16.65 1.99 -6.96
C ILE A 20 16.86 2.75 -8.29
N SER A 21 17.21 2.02 -9.35
CA SER A 21 17.26 2.51 -10.73
C SER A 21 16.29 1.73 -11.61
N LEU A 22 15.59 2.44 -12.49
CA LEU A 22 14.65 1.87 -13.45
C LEU A 22 15.20 1.89 -14.89
N GLU A 23 16.44 2.34 -15.10
CA GLU A 23 17.06 2.51 -16.44
C GLU A 23 17.23 1.18 -17.19
N PHE A 24 17.22 0.06 -16.48
CA PHE A 24 17.31 -1.27 -17.10
C PHE A 24 15.99 -1.73 -17.73
N LEU A 25 14.86 -1.09 -17.41
CA LEU A 25 13.55 -1.45 -17.93
C LEU A 25 13.42 -1.04 -19.40
N GLN A 26 13.19 -2.03 -20.26
CA GLN A 26 12.99 -1.88 -21.70
C GLN A 26 11.84 -2.77 -22.15
N SER A 27 10.78 -2.16 -22.68
CA SER A 27 9.65 -2.89 -23.26
C SER A 27 10.14 -3.82 -24.39
N GLY A 28 9.62 -5.05 -24.40
CA GLY A 28 9.96 -6.10 -25.36
C GLY A 28 11.35 -6.71 -25.19
N LYS A 29 12.09 -6.35 -24.13
CA LYS A 29 13.44 -6.89 -23.87
C LYS A 29 13.65 -7.36 -22.44
N THR A 30 13.27 -6.53 -21.47
CA THR A 30 13.51 -6.86 -20.06
C THR A 30 12.61 -7.99 -19.63
N THR A 31 13.16 -8.98 -18.93
CA THR A 31 12.41 -10.15 -18.45
C THR A 31 11.90 -9.95 -17.02
N ARG A 32 10.89 -10.73 -16.63
CA ARG A 32 10.38 -10.77 -15.26
C ARG A 32 11.45 -11.19 -14.24
N ASP A 33 12.36 -12.07 -14.63
CA ASP A 33 13.46 -12.51 -13.76
C ASP A 33 14.45 -11.37 -13.53
N GLU A 34 14.77 -10.59 -14.55
CA GLU A 34 15.59 -9.37 -14.40
C GLU A 34 14.92 -8.34 -13.50
N VAL A 35 13.61 -8.13 -13.67
CA VAL A 35 12.82 -7.24 -12.78
C VAL A 35 12.87 -7.74 -11.34
N SER A 36 12.60 -9.02 -11.11
CA SER A 36 12.57 -9.62 -9.77
C SER A 36 13.94 -9.56 -9.10
N THR A 37 15.01 -9.75 -9.87
CA THR A 37 16.39 -9.67 -9.38
C THR A 37 16.76 -8.23 -9.01
N LYS A 38 16.50 -7.26 -9.89
CA LYS A 38 16.95 -5.87 -9.71
C LYS A 38 16.04 -5.04 -8.82
N LEU A 39 14.74 -5.37 -8.76
CA LEU A 39 13.73 -4.64 -7.98
C LEU A 39 13.14 -5.47 -6.82
N GLY A 40 13.69 -6.65 -6.52
CA GLY A 40 13.16 -7.54 -5.48
C GLY A 40 13.01 -6.89 -4.11
N ALA A 41 13.92 -5.98 -3.73
CA ALA A 41 13.79 -5.22 -2.47
C ALA A 41 12.53 -4.32 -2.43
N THR A 42 11.97 -3.97 -3.59
CA THR A 42 10.77 -3.14 -3.73
C THR A 42 9.50 -3.96 -3.94
N ASP A 43 9.61 -5.27 -4.15
CA ASP A 43 8.46 -6.13 -4.47
C ASP A 43 7.42 -6.06 -3.36
N THR A 44 6.18 -5.75 -3.73
CA THR A 44 5.04 -5.67 -2.83
C THR A 44 4.41 -7.02 -2.50
N GLY A 45 4.80 -8.09 -3.19
CA GLY A 45 4.30 -9.44 -2.94
C GLY A 45 2.97 -9.75 -3.64
N ILE A 46 2.56 -8.96 -4.64
CA ILE A 46 1.43 -9.32 -5.49
C ILE A 46 1.79 -10.59 -6.28
N LYS A 47 0.98 -11.64 -6.09
CA LYS A 47 1.14 -12.93 -6.77
C LYS A 47 0.34 -12.96 -8.07
N ASP A 48 0.73 -12.14 -9.03
CA ASP A 48 0.13 -12.09 -10.38
C ASP A 48 1.23 -12.28 -11.43
N ARG A 49 0.98 -13.12 -12.45
CA ARG A 49 1.99 -13.49 -13.45
C ARG A 49 2.28 -12.38 -14.45
N GLN A 50 1.28 -11.56 -14.75
CA GLN A 50 1.38 -10.46 -15.72
C GLN A 50 1.66 -9.12 -15.05
N LEU A 51 1.68 -9.07 -13.71
CA LEU A 51 1.94 -7.84 -12.97
C LEU A 51 3.16 -7.96 -12.04
N PHE A 52 3.94 -6.88 -11.98
CA PHE A 52 4.84 -6.57 -10.86
C PHE A 52 4.55 -5.16 -10.38
N LEU A 53 4.49 -4.99 -9.06
CA LEU A 53 4.34 -3.69 -8.45
C LEU A 53 5.46 -3.51 -7.42
N GLY A 54 6.38 -2.61 -7.75
CA GLY A 54 7.48 -2.22 -6.89
C GLY A 54 7.14 -0.95 -6.10
N ARG A 55 7.51 -0.91 -4.82
CA ARG A 55 7.28 0.20 -3.91
C ARG A 55 8.48 0.44 -3.00
N TRP A 56 8.89 1.69 -2.86
CA TRP A 56 10.01 2.09 -2.00
C TRP A 56 9.86 3.52 -1.47
N ALA A 57 10.63 3.86 -0.44
CA ALA A 57 10.71 5.19 0.14
C ALA A 57 12.14 5.73 0.05
N THR A 58 12.30 6.99 -0.37
CA THR A 58 13.59 7.67 -0.47
C THR A 58 13.59 8.92 0.40
N SER A 59 14.60 9.09 1.25
CA SER A 59 14.74 10.31 2.06
C SER A 59 15.44 11.42 1.29
N LYS A 60 14.85 12.61 1.24
CA LYS A 60 15.60 13.85 1.04
C LYS A 60 16.29 14.25 2.36
N TRP A 61 17.27 15.15 2.26
CA TRP A 61 18.10 15.73 3.32
C TRP A 61 17.40 15.87 4.69
N GLY A 62 18.17 15.71 5.78
CA GLY A 62 17.65 15.80 7.15
C GLY A 62 17.98 17.14 7.82
N VAL A 63 17.04 17.70 8.59
CA VAL A 63 17.32 18.81 9.51
C VAL A 63 17.73 18.22 10.86
N LEU A 64 18.90 18.59 11.36
CA LEU A 64 19.34 18.27 12.72
C LEU A 64 18.48 19.07 13.70
N TRP A 65 17.71 18.40 14.56
CA TRP A 65 17.16 19.05 15.75
C TRP A 65 18.00 18.65 16.95
N MET A 66 18.27 19.62 17.82
CA MET A 66 18.80 19.38 19.16
C MET A 66 17.93 20.15 20.14
N ILE A 67 17.41 19.45 21.15
CA ILE A 67 16.84 20.05 22.35
C ILE A 67 17.86 19.83 23.45
N ALA A 68 18.46 20.91 23.95
CA ALA A 68 19.37 20.88 25.10
C ALA A 68 18.60 21.32 26.35
N GLY A 69 18.38 20.39 27.28
CA GLY A 69 17.91 20.66 28.63
C GLY A 69 19.00 20.36 29.66
N ASN A 70 18.85 20.87 30.88
CA ASN A 70 19.85 20.91 31.97
C ASN A 70 20.19 19.54 32.62
N ASN A 71 20.33 18.48 31.81
CA ASN A 71 20.94 17.15 32.04
C ASN A 71 20.42 16.08 31.04
N SER A 72 19.78 16.47 29.94
CA SER A 72 19.50 15.55 28.82
C SER A 72 19.47 16.30 27.48
N GLY A 73 20.26 15.81 26.53
CA GLY A 73 20.22 16.25 25.14
C GLY A 73 19.49 15.20 24.31
N ALA A 74 18.40 15.59 23.66
CA ALA A 74 17.74 14.77 22.65
C ALA A 74 18.04 15.37 21.27
N GLY A 75 18.73 14.61 20.43
CA GLY A 75 19.08 15.01 19.08
C GLY A 75 18.62 13.98 18.05
N GLY A 76 18.17 14.44 16.89
CA GLY A 76 17.72 13.56 15.81
C GLY A 76 17.73 14.24 14.44
N TRP A 77 17.57 13.44 13.40
CA TRP A 77 17.49 13.90 12.02
C TRP A 77 16.04 13.85 11.54
N ASN A 78 15.46 14.99 11.17
CA ASN A 78 14.13 15.00 10.54
C ASN A 78 14.30 14.81 9.04
N ARG A 79 14.11 13.57 8.56
CA ARG A 79 14.22 13.23 7.15
C ARG A 79 12.88 13.35 6.47
N GLY A 80 12.82 14.14 5.39
CA GLY A 80 11.67 14.14 4.50
C GLY A 80 11.68 12.91 3.60
N TRP A 81 10.73 11.98 3.77
CA TRP A 81 10.62 10.78 2.94
C TRP A 81 9.61 10.97 1.80
N ALA A 82 9.99 10.53 0.60
CA ALA A 82 9.14 10.44 -0.58
C ALA A 82 8.90 8.96 -0.90
N ARG A 83 7.66 8.58 -1.22
CA ARG A 83 7.27 7.21 -1.59
C ARG A 83 7.13 7.14 -3.09
N HIS A 84 7.54 6.01 -3.65
CA HIS A 84 7.58 5.76 -5.08
C HIS A 84 6.93 4.42 -5.37
N ASN A 85 6.22 4.36 -6.50
CA ASN A 85 5.62 3.13 -7.01
C ASN A 85 5.99 2.98 -8.48
N VAL A 86 6.19 1.74 -8.91
CA VAL A 86 6.29 1.36 -10.32
C VAL A 86 5.35 0.19 -10.58
N LEU A 87 4.51 0.34 -11.60
CA LEU A 87 3.68 -0.74 -12.14
C LEU A 87 4.36 -1.25 -13.40
N ILE A 88 4.57 -2.55 -13.51
CA ILE A 88 5.19 -3.20 -14.67
C ILE A 88 4.24 -4.32 -15.12
N SER A 89 3.84 -4.28 -16.39
CA SER A 89 3.09 -5.36 -17.03
C SER A 89 4.02 -6.26 -17.83
N PHE A 90 3.72 -7.55 -17.85
CA PHE A 90 4.41 -8.55 -18.66
C PHE A 90 3.47 -9.17 -19.67
N ASP A 91 4.01 -9.57 -20.81
CA ASP A 91 3.34 -10.47 -21.73
C ASP A 91 3.35 -11.92 -21.21
N ASP A 92 2.75 -12.84 -21.98
CA ASP A 92 2.66 -14.25 -21.63
C ASP A 92 4.03 -14.97 -21.61
N GLN A 93 5.07 -14.36 -22.19
CA GLN A 93 6.45 -14.87 -22.14
C GLN A 93 7.24 -14.29 -20.96
N GLY A 94 6.59 -13.48 -20.11
CA GLY A 94 7.25 -12.84 -18.97
C GLY A 94 8.17 -11.69 -19.38
N THR A 95 7.98 -11.09 -20.56
CA THR A 95 8.73 -9.92 -21.02
C THR A 95 7.96 -8.65 -20.72
N VAL A 96 8.66 -7.60 -20.28
CA VAL A 96 8.05 -6.30 -19.96
C VAL A 96 7.33 -5.76 -21.19
N GLN A 97 6.04 -5.51 -21.06
CA GLN A 97 5.24 -4.89 -22.11
C GLN A 97 5.18 -3.38 -21.89
N GLN A 98 4.80 -2.97 -20.68
CA GLN A 98 4.70 -1.56 -20.27
C GLN A 98 5.17 -1.37 -18.83
N PHE A 99 5.64 -0.17 -18.51
CA PHE A 99 5.92 0.22 -17.14
C PHE A 99 5.63 1.70 -16.92
N ARG A 100 5.21 2.06 -15.71
CA ARG A 100 4.97 3.45 -15.32
C ARG A 100 5.20 3.68 -13.84
N GLN A 101 5.73 4.86 -13.50
CA GLN A 101 5.77 5.36 -12.13
C GLN A 101 4.49 6.13 -11.80
N PHE A 102 4.03 6.05 -10.55
CA PHE A 102 2.84 6.77 -10.10
C PHE A 102 2.90 7.10 -8.59
N SER A 103 2.12 8.11 -8.17
CA SER A 103 2.05 8.51 -6.76
C SER A 103 1.14 7.56 -5.98
N ASP A 104 1.27 7.60 -4.65
CA ASP A 104 0.39 6.85 -3.75
C ASP A 104 -1.10 7.17 -3.94
N GLU A 105 -1.44 8.42 -4.27
CA GLU A 105 -2.84 8.84 -4.46
C GLU A 105 -3.51 8.08 -5.62
N ASP A 106 -2.72 7.63 -6.60
CA ASP A 106 -3.19 6.88 -7.75
C ASP A 106 -3.26 5.37 -7.50
N MET A 107 -2.80 4.82 -6.36
CA MET A 107 -2.70 3.38 -6.12
C MET A 107 -3.99 2.61 -6.41
N VAL A 108 -5.11 3.04 -5.79
CA VAL A 108 -6.42 2.41 -5.99
C VAL A 108 -6.85 2.52 -7.45
N LYS A 109 -6.61 3.65 -8.10
CA LYS A 109 -6.95 3.89 -9.51
C LYS A 109 -6.16 2.96 -10.45
N GLN A 110 -4.85 2.83 -10.25
CA GLN A 110 -3.99 1.98 -11.06
C GLN A 110 -4.38 0.51 -10.94
N LEU A 111 -4.62 0.02 -9.71
CA LEU A 111 -5.05 -1.35 -9.48
C LEU A 111 -6.47 -1.61 -9.99
N SER A 112 -7.37 -0.63 -9.89
CA SER A 112 -8.73 -0.74 -10.45
C SER A 112 -8.71 -0.86 -11.97
N ALA A 113 -7.86 -0.08 -12.65
CA ALA A 113 -7.68 -0.18 -14.10
C ALA A 113 -7.14 -1.56 -14.48
N TRP A 114 -6.13 -2.07 -13.76
CA TRP A 114 -5.58 -3.42 -13.97
C TRP A 114 -6.64 -4.53 -13.83
N VAL A 115 -7.49 -4.43 -12.79
CA VAL A 115 -8.60 -5.37 -12.59
C VAL A 115 -9.64 -5.26 -13.70
N ALA A 116 -9.97 -4.05 -14.16
CA ALA A 116 -10.95 -3.81 -15.21
C ALA A 116 -10.49 -4.31 -16.60
N GLU A 117 -9.18 -4.33 -16.85
CA GLU A 117 -8.60 -4.88 -18.09
C GLU A 117 -8.69 -6.42 -18.15
N GLY A 118 -9.06 -7.09 -17.05
CA GLY A 118 -9.33 -8.54 -17.03
C GLY A 118 -8.08 -9.41 -16.94
N TYR A 119 -6.89 -8.83 -16.74
CA TYR A 119 -5.62 -9.56 -16.66
C TYR A 119 -5.44 -10.38 -15.38
N THR A 120 -6.34 -10.24 -14.41
CA THR A 120 -6.20 -10.86 -13.10
C THR A 120 -7.37 -11.76 -12.76
N GLN A 121 -7.06 -12.89 -12.13
CA GLN A 121 -8.09 -13.86 -11.75
C GLN A 121 -9.06 -13.25 -10.72
N PRO A 122 -10.37 -13.57 -10.82
CA PRO A 122 -11.33 -13.23 -9.80
C PRO A 122 -10.95 -13.79 -8.43
N LEU A 123 -11.55 -13.26 -7.36
CA LEU A 123 -11.39 -13.83 -6.03
C LEU A 123 -12.30 -15.05 -5.95
N ASP A 124 -11.82 -16.09 -5.30
CA ASP A 124 -12.68 -17.19 -4.89
C ASP A 124 -13.41 -16.78 -3.60
N LEU A 125 -14.68 -16.38 -3.75
CA LEU A 125 -15.57 -16.01 -2.64
C LEU A 125 -16.53 -17.14 -2.26
N SER A 126 -16.24 -18.39 -2.68
CA SER A 126 -17.02 -19.57 -2.26
C SER A 126 -16.97 -19.79 -0.74
N SER A 127 -15.90 -19.34 -0.11
CA SER A 127 -15.74 -19.20 1.34
C SER A 127 -15.32 -17.78 1.71
N PRO A 128 -15.71 -17.26 2.89
CA PRO A 128 -15.27 -15.95 3.33
C PRO A 128 -13.74 -15.82 3.39
N ILE A 129 -13.20 -14.76 2.81
CA ILE A 129 -11.78 -14.43 2.91
C ILE A 129 -11.59 -13.55 4.16
N GLU A 130 -10.81 -14.04 5.11
CA GLU A 130 -10.40 -13.28 6.30
C GLU A 130 -9.03 -12.63 6.08
N ILE A 131 -8.95 -11.32 6.32
CA ILE A 131 -7.75 -10.51 6.11
C ILE A 131 -7.42 -9.77 7.40
N PRO A 132 -6.28 -10.06 8.05
CA PRO A 132 -5.85 -9.29 9.22
C PRO A 132 -5.49 -7.87 8.81
N VAL A 133 -5.97 -6.89 9.58
CA VAL A 133 -5.72 -5.47 9.35
C VAL A 133 -5.46 -4.75 10.66
N ASP A 134 -4.76 -3.62 10.57
CA ASP A 134 -4.59 -2.71 11.70
C ASP A 134 -5.59 -1.55 11.54
N HIS A 135 -6.66 -1.53 12.32
CA HIS A 135 -7.62 -0.44 12.30
C HIS A 135 -7.06 0.78 13.00
N ARG A 136 -7.04 1.91 12.29
CA ARG A 136 -6.46 3.15 12.77
C ARG A 136 -7.53 4.01 13.41
N HIS A 137 -7.52 4.03 14.73
CA HIS A 137 -8.30 4.99 15.52
C HIS A 137 -7.65 6.39 15.46
N SER A 138 -8.28 7.38 16.07
CA SER A 138 -7.72 8.73 16.20
C SER A 138 -6.30 8.73 16.78
N SER A 139 -5.49 9.72 16.40
CA SER A 139 -4.14 10.00 16.93
C SER A 139 -3.18 8.81 17.02
N GLY A 140 -2.99 8.07 15.93
CA GLY A 140 -1.82 7.20 15.74
C GLY A 140 -1.88 5.83 16.41
N ALA A 141 -2.94 5.51 17.16
CA ALA A 141 -3.17 4.16 17.65
C ALA A 141 -3.68 3.25 16.52
N CYS A 142 -3.11 2.05 16.43
CA CYS A 142 -3.54 0.98 15.53
C CYS A 142 -4.00 -0.20 16.40
N PHE A 143 -5.18 -0.73 16.09
CA PHE A 143 -5.78 -1.83 16.80
C PHE A 143 -5.93 -3.02 15.85
N PRO A 144 -5.47 -4.22 16.23
CA PRO A 144 -5.63 -5.40 15.39
C PRO A 144 -7.10 -5.71 15.15
N GLY A 145 -7.44 -6.01 13.91
CA GLY A 145 -8.76 -6.47 13.49
C GLY A 145 -8.67 -7.34 12.25
N ALA A 146 -9.83 -7.69 11.69
CA ALA A 146 -9.97 -8.50 10.50
C ALA A 146 -11.08 -7.96 9.61
N LEU A 147 -10.84 -7.98 8.30
CA LEU A 147 -11.87 -7.83 7.28
C LEU A 147 -12.29 -9.23 6.84
N ILE A 148 -13.59 -9.48 6.77
CA ILE A 148 -14.17 -10.73 6.28
C ILE A 148 -14.98 -10.40 5.03
N LEU A 149 -14.50 -10.89 3.89
CA LEU A 149 -15.05 -10.63 2.57
C LEU A 149 -15.82 -11.86 2.09
N SER A 150 -17.13 -11.72 1.91
CA SER A 150 -18.00 -12.79 1.38
C SER A 150 -18.75 -12.27 0.15
N ASN A 151 -19.33 -13.16 -0.65
CA ASN A 151 -19.98 -12.78 -1.91
C ASN A 151 -21.05 -11.66 -1.78
N ASP A 152 -21.74 -11.60 -0.64
CA ASP A 152 -22.84 -10.66 -0.39
C ASP A 152 -22.53 -9.60 0.69
N SER A 153 -21.44 -9.76 1.43
CA SER A 153 -21.25 -9.08 2.69
C SER A 153 -19.80 -8.77 3.02
N PHE A 154 -19.64 -7.58 3.60
CA PHE A 154 -18.39 -7.09 4.15
C PHE A 154 -18.55 -6.98 5.65
N GLU A 155 -17.67 -7.64 6.39
CA GLU A 155 -17.66 -7.62 7.85
C GLU A 155 -16.30 -7.14 8.35
N PHE A 156 -16.33 -6.35 9.43
CA PHE A 156 -15.15 -5.94 10.16
C PHE A 156 -15.25 -6.47 11.59
N ARG A 157 -14.15 -7.07 12.06
CA ARG A 157 -13.99 -7.54 13.43
C ARG A 157 -12.77 -6.88 14.09
N GLU A 158 -12.94 -6.33 15.28
CA GLU A 158 -11.84 -5.82 16.11
C GLU A 158 -12.10 -6.17 17.58
N ASN A 159 -13.29 -5.78 18.06
CA ASN A 159 -13.84 -6.09 19.37
C ASN A 159 -15.37 -5.93 19.32
N GLU A 160 -16.06 -6.39 20.36
CA GLU A 160 -17.54 -6.38 20.40
C GLU A 160 -18.17 -5.01 20.06
N LYS A 161 -17.50 -3.92 20.42
CA LYS A 161 -17.98 -2.55 20.21
C LYS A 161 -17.92 -2.13 18.74
N HIS A 162 -16.89 -2.52 18.00
CA HIS A 162 -16.67 -2.06 16.62
C HIS A 162 -17.03 -3.10 15.56
N ASN A 163 -17.40 -4.32 15.94
CA ASN A 163 -17.80 -5.35 14.99
C ASN A 163 -19.08 -4.96 14.22
N PHE A 164 -19.04 -4.97 12.89
CA PHE A 164 -20.21 -4.77 12.05
C PHE A 164 -20.16 -5.63 10.79
N LYS A 165 -21.33 -5.93 10.24
CA LYS A 165 -21.51 -6.60 8.95
C LYS A 165 -22.49 -5.79 8.11
N ILE A 166 -22.09 -5.49 6.89
CA ILE A 166 -22.86 -4.69 5.91
C ILE A 166 -22.92 -5.44 4.58
N SER A 167 -23.83 -5.02 3.69
CA SER A 167 -23.77 -5.49 2.31
C SER A 167 -22.51 -4.95 1.62
N ALA A 168 -21.89 -5.74 0.75
CA ALA A 168 -20.77 -5.29 -0.09
C ALA A 168 -21.10 -4.01 -0.87
N ARG A 169 -22.38 -3.86 -1.29
CA ARG A 169 -22.88 -2.69 -2.03
C ARG A 169 -22.91 -1.41 -1.20
N GLN A 170 -22.87 -1.51 0.12
CA GLN A 170 -22.77 -0.34 1.00
C GLN A 170 -21.35 0.25 1.06
N ILE A 171 -20.35 -0.36 0.41
CA ILE A 171 -19.02 0.25 0.25
C ILE A 171 -19.04 1.20 -0.94
N ARG A 172 -18.83 2.50 -0.68
CA ARG A 172 -18.88 3.57 -1.70
C ARG A 172 -17.59 3.70 -2.50
N ASN A 173 -16.46 3.78 -1.81
CA ASN A 173 -15.16 3.86 -2.45
C ASN A 173 -14.04 3.46 -1.48
N LEU A 174 -12.90 3.18 -2.09
CA LEU A 174 -11.59 3.04 -1.48
C LEU A 174 -10.82 4.31 -1.79
N GLN A 175 -10.14 4.85 -0.78
CA GLN A 175 -9.24 5.98 -0.96
C GLN A 175 -8.00 5.81 -0.08
N LEU A 176 -6.84 5.82 -0.74
CA LEU A 176 -5.59 5.92 -0.01
C LEU A 176 -5.54 7.27 0.72
N THR A 177 -5.36 7.22 2.03
CA THR A 177 -5.22 8.43 2.83
C THR A 177 -3.76 8.65 3.17
N SER A 178 -3.33 9.91 3.17
CA SER A 178 -1.97 10.27 3.57
C SER A 178 -1.64 9.61 4.92
N ILE A 179 -0.55 8.84 4.96
CA ILE A 179 0.11 8.53 6.22
C ILE A 179 0.46 9.90 6.78
N GLY A 180 -0.20 10.31 7.87
CA GLY A 180 -0.05 11.64 8.48
C GLY A 180 1.40 11.94 8.90
N LEU A 181 1.63 12.53 10.07
CA LEU A 181 2.98 12.71 10.60
C LEU A 181 3.71 11.38 10.96
N GLY A 182 3.17 10.23 10.55
CA GLY A 182 3.72 8.90 10.83
C GLY A 182 4.91 8.52 9.95
N ASP A 183 5.39 7.28 10.13
CA ASP A 183 6.60 6.74 9.52
C ASP A 183 6.49 6.58 7.99
N LYS A 184 6.75 7.67 7.26
CA LYS A 184 6.87 7.69 5.79
C LYS A 184 8.11 6.95 5.28
N SER A 185 8.96 6.44 6.16
CA SER A 185 10.15 5.67 5.78
C SER A 185 9.86 4.20 5.51
N ASN A 186 8.73 3.68 5.99
CA ASN A 186 8.34 2.29 5.76
C ASN A 186 7.41 2.19 4.54
N PRO A 187 7.88 1.71 3.37
CA PRO A 187 7.05 1.57 2.19
C PRO A 187 6.07 0.39 2.27
N ARG A 188 6.25 -0.55 3.20
CA ARG A 188 5.48 -1.80 3.25
C ARG A 188 3.98 -1.60 3.43
N TYR A 189 3.61 -0.57 4.21
CA TYR A 189 2.23 -0.33 4.60
C TYR A 189 1.66 0.96 4.03
N LEU A 190 0.35 0.93 3.88
CA LEU A 190 -0.52 1.97 3.35
C LEU A 190 -1.66 2.20 4.34
N ASN A 191 -2.18 3.42 4.40
CA ASN A 191 -3.44 3.68 5.06
C ASN A 191 -4.54 3.75 3.99
N GLU A 192 -5.42 2.77 4.01
CA GLU A 192 -6.58 2.71 3.12
C GLU A 192 -7.82 3.14 3.89
N THR A 193 -8.57 4.11 3.35
CA THR A 193 -9.85 4.52 3.91
C THR A 193 -10.98 3.93 3.09
N ILE A 194 -11.83 3.18 3.77
CA ILE A 194 -13.04 2.57 3.20
C ILE A 194 -14.21 3.46 3.60
N PHE A 195 -14.94 4.00 2.62
CA PHE A 195 -16.12 4.80 2.87
C PHE A 195 -17.39 3.98 2.68
N PHE A 196 -18.34 4.22 3.57
CA PHE A 196 -19.61 3.51 3.61
C PHE A 196 -20.76 4.41 3.16
N ALA A 197 -21.81 3.81 2.62
CA ALA A 197 -23.04 4.48 2.23
C ALA A 197 -23.85 4.91 3.45
N GLU A 198 -23.84 4.08 4.48
CA GLU A 198 -24.50 4.30 5.76
C GLU A 198 -23.46 4.27 6.89
N LYS A 199 -23.81 4.87 8.04
CA LYS A 199 -22.94 4.81 9.22
C LYS A 199 -22.90 3.38 9.77
N THR A 200 -21.70 2.88 10.01
CA THR A 200 -21.44 1.60 10.69
C THR A 200 -21.05 1.85 12.14
N LYS A 201 -20.71 0.79 12.90
CA LYS A 201 -20.19 0.93 14.28
C LYS A 201 -18.86 1.68 14.38
N VAL A 202 -18.14 1.85 13.26
CA VAL A 202 -16.91 2.67 13.17
C VAL A 202 -17.15 4.01 12.47
N GLY A 203 -18.40 4.34 12.17
CA GLY A 203 -18.80 5.59 11.51
C GLY A 203 -19.04 5.45 10.00
N GLY A 204 -19.05 6.57 9.28
CA GLY A 204 -19.29 6.59 7.82
C GLY A 204 -18.07 6.23 6.97
N LYS A 205 -16.91 6.04 7.60
CA LYS A 205 -15.67 5.58 6.98
C LYS A 205 -14.77 4.95 8.04
N MET A 206 -13.84 4.11 7.63
CA MET A 206 -12.78 3.60 8.49
C MET A 206 -11.44 3.61 7.77
N THR A 207 -10.35 3.83 8.50
CA THR A 207 -8.99 3.78 7.97
C THR A 207 -8.28 2.56 8.51
N VAL A 208 -7.76 1.71 7.63
CA VAL A 208 -6.98 0.52 7.98
C VAL A 208 -5.57 0.64 7.45
N ARG A 209 -4.59 0.16 8.21
CA ARG A 209 -3.21 0.00 7.75
C ARG A 209 -3.05 -1.40 7.15
N ILE A 210 -2.74 -1.44 5.86
CA ILE A 210 -2.66 -2.67 5.06
C ILE A 210 -1.48 -2.62 4.09
N ASP A 211 -1.14 -3.76 3.49
CA ASP A 211 -0.15 -3.82 2.41
C ASP A 211 -0.82 -3.69 1.02
N VAL A 212 0.00 -3.58 -0.02
CA VAL A 212 -0.47 -3.44 -1.40
C VAL A 212 -1.24 -4.68 -1.92
N PRO A 213 -0.81 -5.93 -1.65
CA PRO A 213 -1.61 -7.11 -1.98
C PRO A 213 -3.03 -7.05 -1.41
N THR A 214 -3.18 -6.58 -0.17
CA THR A 214 -4.50 -6.40 0.45
C THR A 214 -5.33 -5.34 -0.27
N VAL A 215 -4.73 -4.22 -0.72
CA VAL A 215 -5.44 -3.22 -1.54
C VAL A 215 -5.95 -3.86 -2.83
N LEU A 216 -5.14 -4.68 -3.52
CA LEU A 216 -5.57 -5.39 -4.72
C LEU A 216 -6.74 -6.34 -4.43
N ILE A 217 -6.71 -7.07 -3.31
CA ILE A 217 -7.83 -7.93 -2.89
C ILE A 217 -9.10 -7.09 -2.72
N LEU A 218 -9.04 -5.96 -2.01
CA LEU A 218 -10.21 -5.08 -1.82
C LEU A 218 -10.73 -4.52 -3.15
N VAL A 219 -9.86 -4.13 -4.07
CA VAL A 219 -10.25 -3.66 -5.41
C VAL A 219 -10.96 -4.76 -6.19
N LYS A 220 -10.40 -5.98 -6.23
CA LYS A 220 -11.04 -7.14 -6.89
C LYS A 220 -12.41 -7.46 -6.29
N TYR A 221 -12.49 -7.43 -4.97
CA TYR A 221 -13.72 -7.69 -4.22
C TYR A 221 -14.84 -6.71 -4.60
N LEU A 222 -14.53 -5.41 -4.66
CA LEU A 222 -15.50 -4.40 -5.08
C LEU A 222 -15.88 -4.52 -6.55
N ALA A 223 -14.94 -4.88 -7.43
CA ALA A 223 -15.25 -5.09 -8.84
C ALA A 223 -16.25 -6.24 -9.05
N GLN A 224 -16.06 -7.38 -8.34
CA GLN A 224 -16.94 -8.55 -8.45
C GLN A 224 -18.33 -8.34 -7.83
N THR A 225 -18.38 -7.76 -6.63
CA THR A 225 -19.63 -7.60 -5.88
C THR A 225 -20.52 -6.46 -6.38
N ARG A 226 -19.99 -5.58 -7.25
CA ARG A 226 -20.77 -4.55 -7.95
C ARG A 226 -21.28 -4.99 -9.32
N ALA A 227 -20.60 -5.95 -9.94
CA ALA A 227 -21.03 -6.52 -11.21
C ALA A 227 -22.16 -7.57 -11.05
N SER A 228 -22.34 -8.09 -9.82
CA SER A 228 -23.39 -9.02 -9.41
C SER A 228 -24.60 -8.29 -8.84
#